data_AF-A0A9Q3BM60-F1
#
_entry.id   AF-A0A9Q3BM60-F1
#
_cell.length_a   1.000
_cell.length_b   1.000
_cell.length_c   1.000
_cell.angle_alpha   90.00
_cell.angle_beta   90.00
_cell.angle_gamma   90.00
#
_symmetry.space_group_name_H-M   'P 1'
#
loop_
_entity.id
_entity.type
_entity.pdbx_description
1 polymer ?
#
loop_
_entity_poly.entity_id
_entity_poly.type
_entity_poly.pdbx_seq_one_letter_code
_entity_poly.pdbx_strand_id
1 'polypeptide(L)'
;MADLQEDSGSESSRPPGFKNLSMKVPDFFDGTQHFKFRSFIQSYQLIFHNNKENISEDRKNSLYSTSFLIGRAEKWIEYYLFSLTNQDPACLLNNQALFESQAFTLFRDPD
;
A
#
# COMPACT_ATOMS: atom_id res chain seq x y z
N MET A 1 -3.86 -63.12 -11.63
CA MET A 1 -2.44 -63.15 -11.20
C MET A 1 -1.73 -62.27 -12.22
N ALA A 2 -1.67 -60.94 -12.04
CA ALA A 2 -1.13 -60.15 -10.92
C ALA A 2 0.41 -60.25 -10.90
N ASP A 3 1.21 -59.18 -10.84
CA ASP A 3 0.99 -57.75 -10.52
C ASP A 3 1.55 -56.81 -11.64
N LEU A 4 1.34 -55.49 -11.78
CA LEU A 4 1.72 -54.30 -10.95
C LEU A 4 3.23 -54.32 -10.54
N GLN A 5 4.02 -53.24 -10.50
CA GLN A 5 3.94 -51.79 -10.82
C GLN A 5 5.39 -51.30 -11.17
N GLU A 6 5.74 -50.07 -11.58
CA GLU A 6 5.02 -48.78 -11.68
C GLU A 6 4.89 -48.35 -13.18
N ASP A 7 5.27 -47.20 -13.77
CA ASP A 7 5.95 -45.92 -13.39
C ASP A 7 5.22 -44.71 -14.04
N SER A 8 5.45 -43.48 -13.55
CA SER A 8 4.93 -42.26 -14.17
C SER A 8 5.74 -40.98 -13.82
N GLY A 9 6.94 -40.86 -14.37
CA GLY A 9 7.82 -39.67 -14.21
C GLY A 9 7.30 -38.38 -14.89
N SER A 10 6.29 -37.73 -14.31
CA SER A 10 5.72 -36.48 -14.81
C SER A 10 6.29 -35.23 -14.13
N GLU A 11 7.41 -34.71 -14.65
CA GLU A 11 7.92 -33.37 -14.29
C GLU A 11 7.66 -32.35 -15.40
N SER A 12 6.39 -31.92 -15.49
CA SER A 12 6.08 -30.63 -16.11
C SER A 12 6.76 -29.52 -15.32
N SER A 13 7.82 -28.93 -15.88
CA SER A 13 8.64 -27.89 -15.26
C SER A 13 7.87 -26.57 -15.10
N ARG A 14 6.98 -26.53 -14.11
CA ARG A 14 6.37 -25.27 -13.65
C ARG A 14 7.49 -24.34 -13.19
N PRO A 15 7.45 -23.04 -13.54
CA PRO A 15 8.34 -22.06 -12.92
C PRO A 15 8.26 -22.17 -11.39
N PRO A 16 9.35 -21.92 -10.64
CA PRO A 16 9.30 -21.94 -9.18
C PRO A 16 8.17 -21.04 -8.70
N GLY A 17 7.09 -21.65 -8.20
CA GLY A 17 5.90 -20.91 -7.82
C GLY A 17 6.29 -19.85 -6.79
N PHE A 18 5.97 -18.58 -7.08
CA PHE A 18 6.26 -17.47 -6.16
C PHE A 18 5.57 -17.77 -4.83
N LYS A 19 6.33 -18.33 -3.88
CA LYS A 19 5.87 -18.63 -2.53
C LYS A 19 5.34 -17.33 -1.95
N ASN A 20 4.02 -17.27 -1.71
CA ASN A 20 3.27 -16.06 -1.35
C ASN A 20 4.15 -15.04 -0.62
N LEU A 21 4.63 -14.05 -1.37
CA LEU A 21 5.50 -13.02 -0.83
C LEU A 21 4.64 -12.22 0.15
N SER A 22 4.84 -12.48 1.44
CA SER A 22 4.29 -11.66 2.51
C SER A 22 4.75 -10.23 2.24
N MET A 23 3.84 -9.41 1.74
CA MET A 23 4.18 -8.07 1.27
C MET A 23 4.69 -7.28 2.46
N LYS A 24 5.89 -6.69 2.33
CA LYS A 24 6.47 -5.92 3.42
C LYS A 24 5.54 -4.75 3.74
N VAL A 25 5.01 -4.77 4.96
CA VAL A 25 4.22 -3.67 5.53
C VAL A 25 5.04 -2.37 5.46
N PRO A 26 4.44 -1.22 5.16
CA PRO A 26 5.13 0.08 5.17
C PRO A 26 5.85 0.34 6.50
N ASP A 27 7.03 0.98 6.41
CA ASP A 27 7.67 1.57 7.58
C ASP A 27 6.94 2.86 7.97
N PHE A 28 6.82 3.16 9.26
CA PHE A 28 6.19 4.39 9.74
C PHE A 28 6.93 5.64 9.24
N PHE A 29 6.17 6.65 8.80
CA PHE A 29 6.70 7.91 8.28
C PHE A 29 6.34 9.09 9.20
N ASP A 30 7.37 9.84 9.62
CA ASP A 30 7.26 10.86 10.67
C ASP A 30 7.10 12.30 10.15
N GLY A 31 7.25 12.51 8.84
CA GLY A 31 7.26 13.85 8.23
C GLY A 31 8.54 14.66 8.45
N THR A 32 9.64 14.05 8.93
CA THR A 32 10.94 14.73 9.14
C THR A 32 12.00 14.35 8.12
N GLN A 33 12.04 13.07 7.71
CA GLN A 33 13.11 12.54 6.84
C GLN A 33 12.61 12.41 5.41
N HIS A 34 12.71 13.50 4.65
CA HIS A 34 12.29 13.61 3.24
C HIS A 34 12.76 12.43 2.35
N PHE A 35 14.01 11.99 2.49
CA PHE A 35 14.53 10.82 1.75
C PHE A 35 13.76 9.51 2.00
N LYS A 36 13.15 9.33 3.18
CA LYS A 36 12.30 8.17 3.51
C LYS A 36 10.91 8.25 2.87
N PHE A 37 10.43 9.44 2.53
CA PHE A 37 9.10 9.64 1.98
C PHE A 37 8.89 8.82 0.70
N ARG A 38 9.88 8.78 -0.21
CA ARG A 38 9.81 7.95 -1.43
C ARG A 38 9.62 6.47 -1.12
N SER A 39 10.38 5.93 -0.16
CA SER A 39 10.28 4.52 0.24
C SER A 39 8.94 4.19 0.90
N PHE A 40 8.41 5.11 1.71
CA PHE A 40 7.08 5.02 2.29
C PHE A 40 5.99 4.93 1.19
N ILE A 41 5.95 5.90 0.26
CA ILE A 41 5.00 5.91 -0.87
C ILE A 41 5.09 4.61 -1.68
N GLN A 42 6.31 4.22 -2.09
CA GLN A 42 6.54 3.02 -2.90
C GLN A 42 6.08 1.73 -2.22
N SER A 43 6.22 1.64 -0.88
CA SER A 43 5.90 0.42 -0.14
C SER A 43 4.40 0.07 -0.17
N TYR A 44 3.51 1.04 0.06
CA TYR A 44 2.07 0.77 -0.03
C TYR A 44 1.58 0.77 -1.48
N GLN A 45 2.19 1.56 -2.39
CA GLN A 45 1.82 1.53 -3.81
C GLN A 45 2.01 0.13 -4.40
N LEU A 46 3.05 -0.61 -3.99
CA LEU A 46 3.26 -2.01 -4.35
C LEU A 46 2.14 -2.93 -3.84
N ILE A 47 1.66 -2.70 -2.62
CA ILE A 47 0.55 -3.44 -2.00
C ILE A 47 -0.75 -3.21 -2.79
N PHE A 48 -1.06 -1.97 -3.16
CA PHE A 48 -2.24 -1.63 -3.96
C PHE A 48 -2.14 -2.16 -5.40
N HIS A 49 -0.95 -2.20 -6.01
CA HIS A 49 -0.74 -2.79 -7.34
C HIS A 49 -0.90 -4.32 -7.36
N ASN A 50 -0.59 -4.99 -6.24
CA ASN A 50 -0.85 -6.42 -6.06
C ASN A 50 -2.35 -6.69 -5.82
N ASN A 51 -2.99 -5.86 -5.00
CA ASN A 51 -4.40 -5.97 -4.62
C ASN A 51 -5.29 -5.10 -5.52
N LYS A 52 -5.36 -5.42 -6.81
CA LYS A 52 -6.31 -4.76 -7.72
C LYS A 52 -7.74 -5.22 -7.45
N GLU A 53 -8.65 -4.32 -7.05
CA GLU A 53 -10.08 -4.31 -7.43
C GLU A 53 -10.85 -3.08 -6.85
N ASN A 54 -11.17 -2.11 -7.72
CA ASN A 54 -12.24 -1.09 -7.61
C ASN A 54 -12.02 0.26 -6.89
N ILE A 55 -12.72 1.29 -7.40
CA ILE A 55 -12.73 2.69 -6.93
C ILE A 55 -13.29 2.84 -5.50
N SER A 56 -14.08 1.89 -5.02
CA SER A 56 -14.54 1.86 -3.62
C SER A 56 -13.39 1.68 -2.62
N GLU A 57 -12.18 1.42 -3.09
CA GLU A 57 -10.98 1.27 -2.29
C GLU A 57 -10.13 2.55 -2.20
N ASP A 58 -10.35 3.62 -2.98
CA ASP A 58 -9.55 4.86 -2.89
C ASP A 58 -9.51 5.45 -1.46
N ARG A 59 -10.65 5.42 -0.77
CA ARG A 59 -10.75 5.79 0.66
C ARG A 59 -10.08 4.77 1.59
N LYS A 60 -10.13 3.48 1.26
CA LYS A 60 -9.45 2.42 2.05
C LYS A 60 -7.93 2.53 1.92
N ASN A 61 -7.46 2.80 0.72
CA ASN A 61 -6.06 3.02 0.34
C ASN A 61 -5.53 4.29 1.01
N SER A 62 -6.34 5.37 1.01
CA SER A 62 -6.02 6.59 1.75
C SER A 62 -5.88 6.28 3.24
N LEU A 63 -6.90 5.66 3.85
CA LEU A 63 -6.87 5.28 5.27
C LEU A 63 -5.69 4.36 5.63
N TYR A 64 -5.41 3.34 4.81
CA TYR A 64 -4.27 2.45 4.97
C TYR A 64 -2.95 3.20 4.88
N SER A 65 -2.77 4.07 3.90
CA SER A 65 -1.57 4.92 3.79
C SER A 65 -1.40 5.78 5.03
N THR A 66 -2.49 6.36 5.55
CA THR A 66 -2.46 7.25 6.71
C THR A 66 -2.21 6.55 8.04
N SER A 67 -2.50 5.25 8.19
CA SER A 67 -2.27 4.53 9.45
C SER A 67 -0.78 4.28 9.76
N PHE A 68 0.11 4.57 8.81
CA PHE A 68 1.57 4.56 8.98
C PHE A 68 2.17 5.96 9.16
N LEU A 69 1.36 7.02 9.17
CA LEU A 69 1.83 8.37 9.47
C LEU A 69 1.93 8.58 10.98
N ILE A 70 3.04 9.13 11.45
CA ILE A 70 3.28 9.50 12.85
C ILE A 70 3.80 10.94 12.95
N GLY A 71 3.78 11.54 14.13
CA GLY A 71 4.55 12.75 14.45
C GLY A 71 4.11 14.00 13.67
N ARG A 72 4.92 14.48 12.71
CA ARG A 72 4.56 15.65 11.89
C ARG A 72 3.59 15.30 10.77
N ALA A 73 3.69 14.10 10.20
CA ALA A 73 2.78 13.66 9.13
C ALA A 73 1.39 13.31 9.69
N GLU A 74 1.33 12.75 10.89
CA GLU A 74 0.09 12.54 11.66
C GLU A 74 -0.65 13.86 11.94
N LYS A 75 0.05 14.87 12.49
CA LYS A 75 -0.53 16.20 12.75
C LYS A 75 -1.05 16.93 11.52
N TRP A 76 -0.50 16.63 10.34
CA TRP A 76 -1.05 17.12 9.08
C TRP A 76 -2.37 16.41 8.71
N ILE A 77 -2.47 15.11 8.99
CA ILE A 77 -3.62 14.30 8.59
C ILE A 77 -4.81 14.33 9.57
N GLU A 78 -4.59 14.67 10.84
CA GLU A 78 -5.61 14.86 11.89
C GLU A 78 -6.82 15.67 11.40
N TYR A 79 -6.60 16.80 10.72
CA TYR A 79 -7.67 17.65 10.18
C TYR A 79 -8.56 16.91 9.18
N TYR A 80 -7.94 16.16 8.25
CA TYR A 80 -8.68 15.43 7.22
C TYR A 80 -9.39 14.19 7.78
N LEU A 81 -8.83 13.54 8.81
CA LEU A 81 -9.51 12.49 9.56
C LEU A 81 -10.80 13.03 10.22
N PHE A 82 -10.76 14.24 10.78
CA PHE A 82 -11.95 14.89 11.32
C PHE A 82 -12.99 15.21 10.22
N SER A 83 -12.58 15.79 9.08
CA SER A 83 -13.50 16.04 7.96
C SER A 83 -14.10 14.75 7.38
N LEU A 84 -13.35 13.65 7.37
CA LEU A 84 -13.80 12.34 6.91
C LEU A 84 -14.91 11.76 7.81
N THR A 85 -14.85 12.00 9.13
CA THR A 85 -15.92 11.65 10.08
C THR A 85 -17.21 12.43 9.82
N ASN A 86 -17.09 13.69 9.38
CA ASN A 86 -18.21 14.54 9.00
C ASN A 86 -18.77 14.24 7.58
N GLN A 87 -18.27 13.19 6.92
CA GLN A 87 -18.69 12.76 5.57
C GLN A 87 -18.51 13.82 4.46
N ASP A 88 -17.55 14.74 4.63
CA ASP A 88 -17.20 15.72 3.60
C ASP A 88 -16.78 15.01 2.29
N PRO A 89 -17.50 15.20 1.16
CA PRO A 89 -17.12 14.59 -0.12
C PRO A 89 -15.82 15.16 -0.68
N ALA A 90 -15.45 16.39 -0.33
CA ALA A 90 -14.20 17.03 -0.73
C ALA A 90 -13.01 16.66 0.17
N CYS A 91 -13.20 15.79 1.18
CA CYS A 91 -12.13 15.35 2.06
C CYS A 91 -11.00 14.67 1.27
N LEU A 92 -9.76 15.07 1.55
CA LEU A 92 -8.52 14.53 0.97
C LEU A 92 -8.47 12.99 0.99
N LEU A 93 -8.99 12.38 2.05
CA LEU A 93 -8.98 10.93 2.30
C LEU A 93 -10.02 10.14 1.50
N ASN A 94 -10.81 10.80 0.64
CA ASN A 94 -11.70 10.12 -0.31
C ASN A 94 -10.98 9.74 -1.62
N ASN A 95 -9.76 10.26 -1.89
CA ASN A 95 -9.07 10.09 -3.16
C ASN A 95 -7.55 9.89 -2.94
N GLN A 96 -7.05 8.69 -3.25
CA GLN A 96 -5.65 8.31 -3.04
C GLN A 96 -4.67 9.20 -3.82
N ALA A 97 -4.99 9.55 -5.07
CA ALA A 97 -4.11 10.37 -5.91
C ALA A 97 -4.02 11.83 -5.42
N LEU A 98 -5.10 12.36 -4.85
CA LEU A 98 -5.11 13.69 -4.23
C LEU A 98 -4.32 13.69 -2.92
N PHE A 99 -4.50 12.65 -2.08
CA PHE A 99 -3.68 12.43 -0.88
C PHE A 99 -2.19 12.37 -1.22
N GLU A 100 -1.80 11.56 -2.21
CA GLU A 100 -0.42 11.46 -2.68
C GLU A 100 0.12 12.80 -3.19
N SER A 101 -0.63 13.52 -4.03
CA SER A 101 -0.22 14.83 -4.57
C SER A 101 0.06 15.86 -3.46
N GLN A 102 -0.79 15.92 -2.44
CA GLN A 102 -0.58 16.80 -1.29
C GLN A 102 0.60 16.33 -0.41
N ALA A 103 0.74 15.02 -0.18
CA ALA A 103 1.85 14.47 0.57
C ALA A 103 3.20 14.73 -0.13
N PHE A 104 3.27 14.56 -1.47
CA PHE A 104 4.44 14.93 -2.27
C PHE A 104 4.76 16.42 -2.17
N THR A 105 3.74 17.29 -2.18
CA THR A 105 3.94 18.74 -2.05
C THR A 105 4.51 19.14 -0.68
N LEU A 106 4.26 18.37 0.38
CA LEU A 106 4.64 18.69 1.76
C LEU A 106 5.90 17.95 2.26
N PHE A 107 6.19 16.75 1.75
CA PHE A 107 7.21 15.85 2.30
C PHE A 107 8.28 15.37 1.32
N ARG A 108 8.18 15.70 0.02
CA ARG A 108 9.33 15.59 -0.90
C ARG A 108 10.49 16.46 -0.39
N ASP A 109 11.73 16.06 -0.64
CA ASP A 109 12.89 16.97 -0.54
C ASP A 109 12.67 18.21 -1.43
N PRO A 110 13.08 19.41 -1.00
CA PRO A 110 13.40 20.48 -1.94
C PRO A 110 14.60 20.04 -2.79
N ASP A 111 14.46 20.09 -4.12
CA ASP A 111 15.52 19.75 -5.08
C ASP A 111 16.69 20.77 -5.05
#